data_AF-A0A6N7ZDK0-F1
#
_entry.id   AF-A0A6N7ZDK0-F1
#
_cell.length_a   1.000
_cell.length_b   1.000
_cell.length_c   1.000
_cell.angle_alpha   90.00
_cell.angle_beta   90.00
_cell.angle_gamma   90.00
#
_symmetry.space_group_name_H-M   'P 1'
#
loop_
_entity.id
_entity.type
_entity.pdbx_description
1 polymer ?
#
loop_
_entity_poly.entity_id
_entity_poly.type
_entity_poly.pdbx_seq_one_letter_code
_entity_poly.pdbx_strand_id
1 'polypeptide(L)'
;MKGVLNGFKEFVLRGNAIDLAVGVVIGTAFSAIITSVVDGLINPLIAAIFGEPDLTGVGNFTINGALFSLGLILDAVFKFLCVAIALYFFIVLPMNHLAAMRKQNVEPEPEAPAEDVLVLQEIRDLLAAQAGGPGAAPGRPTPPPTV
;
A
#
# COMPACT_ATOMS: atom_id res chain seq x y z
N MET A 1 -8.12 -37.20 4.81
CA MET A 1 -8.12 -36.07 3.85
C MET A 1 -9.12 -34.95 4.15
N LYS A 2 -10.24 -35.16 4.87
CA LYS A 2 -11.22 -34.10 5.19
C LYS A 2 -10.70 -32.98 6.13
N GLY A 3 -9.67 -33.24 6.94
CA GLY A 3 -9.11 -32.25 7.88
C GLY A 3 -8.30 -31.12 7.23
N VAL A 4 -7.59 -31.40 6.14
CA VAL A 4 -6.72 -30.40 5.47
C VAL A 4 -7.57 -29.37 4.69
N LEU A 5 -8.64 -29.83 4.03
CA LEU A 5 -9.59 -28.95 3.33
C LEU A 5 -10.36 -28.04 4.29
N ASN A 6 -10.78 -28.56 5.45
CA ASN A 6 -11.42 -27.75 6.47
C ASN A 6 -10.45 -26.73 7.08
N GLY A 7 -9.21 -27.13 7.42
CA GLY A 7 -8.18 -26.22 7.92
C GLY A 7 -7.77 -25.13 6.91
N PHE A 8 -7.73 -25.46 5.62
CA PHE A 8 -7.49 -24.48 4.56
C PHE A 8 -8.65 -23.49 4.41
N LYS A 9 -9.90 -23.96 4.46
CA LYS A 9 -11.09 -23.10 4.47
C LYS A 9 -11.06 -22.14 5.66
N GLU A 10 -10.73 -22.61 6.86
CA GLU A 10 -10.62 -21.80 8.08
C GLU A 10 -9.48 -20.78 8.02
N PHE A 11 -8.37 -21.11 7.35
CA PHE A 11 -7.27 -20.19 7.09
C PHE A 11 -7.68 -19.07 6.11
N VAL A 12 -8.34 -19.42 5.02
CA VAL A 12 -8.81 -18.47 4.00
C VAL A 12 -9.92 -17.57 4.58
N LEU A 13 -10.83 -18.11 5.38
CA LEU A 13 -11.91 -17.36 6.04
C LEU A 13 -11.42 -16.38 7.12
N ARG A 14 -10.13 -16.42 7.50
CA ARG A 14 -9.53 -15.43 8.42
C ARG A 14 -9.38 -14.03 7.80
N GLY A 15 -9.85 -13.82 6.56
CA GLY A 15 -10.00 -12.52 5.89
C GLY A 15 -8.69 -11.99 5.30
N ASN A 16 -7.65 -11.89 6.13
CA ASN A 16 -6.34 -11.32 5.76
C ASN A 16 -5.68 -12.02 4.55
N ALA A 17 -5.93 -13.31 4.34
CA ALA A 17 -5.37 -14.05 3.21
C ALA A 17 -6.12 -13.78 1.87
N ILE A 18 -7.43 -13.54 1.92
CA ILE A 18 -8.25 -13.29 0.73
C ILE A 18 -7.92 -11.90 0.18
N ASP A 19 -7.90 -10.88 1.03
CA ASP A 19 -7.65 -9.50 0.60
C ASP A 19 -6.25 -9.34 -0.01
N LEU A 20 -5.25 -9.99 0.60
CA LEU A 20 -3.90 -10.04 0.05
C LEU A 20 -3.87 -10.77 -1.31
N ALA A 21 -4.51 -11.94 -1.41
CA ALA A 21 -4.55 -12.71 -2.64
C ALA A 21 -5.23 -11.94 -3.78
N VAL A 22 -6.36 -11.28 -3.50
CA VAL A 22 -7.09 -10.44 -4.46
C VAL A 22 -6.22 -9.26 -4.90
N GLY A 23 -5.54 -8.59 -3.95
CA GLY A 23 -4.61 -7.50 -4.27
C GLY A 23 -3.49 -7.91 -5.22
N VAL A 24 -2.88 -9.08 -5.01
CA VAL A 24 -1.82 -9.61 -5.88
C VAL A 24 -2.33 -9.98 -7.27
N VAL A 25 -3.49 -10.63 -7.36
CA VAL A 25 -4.09 -11.03 -8.65
C VAL A 25 -4.48 -9.79 -9.47
N ILE A 26 -5.11 -8.81 -8.82
CA ILE A 26 -5.47 -7.55 -9.47
C ILE A 26 -4.21 -6.80 -9.92
N GLY A 27 -3.19 -6.71 -9.06
CA GLY A 27 -1.93 -6.05 -9.39
C GLY A 27 -1.22 -6.65 -10.61
N THR A 28 -1.17 -7.98 -10.70
CA THR A 28 -0.55 -8.67 -11.84
C THR A 28 -1.36 -8.50 -13.13
N ALA A 29 -2.69 -8.58 -13.06
CA ALA A 29 -3.56 -8.37 -14.21
C ALA A 29 -3.46 -6.94 -14.77
N PHE A 30 -3.47 -5.92 -13.90
CA PHE A 30 -3.31 -4.52 -14.34
C PHE A 30 -1.93 -4.25 -14.93
N SER A 31 -0.87 -4.78 -14.32
CA SER A 31 0.48 -4.68 -14.87
C SER A 31 0.54 -5.25 -16.29
N ALA A 32 -0.06 -6.42 -16.53
CA ALA A 32 -0.11 -7.03 -17.85
C ALA A 32 -0.84 -6.17 -18.90
N ILE A 33 -1.94 -5.50 -18.51
CA ILE A 33 -2.66 -4.58 -19.40
C ILE A 33 -1.77 -3.40 -19.79
N ILE A 34 -1.11 -2.78 -18.80
CA ILE A 34 -0.24 -1.62 -19.04
C ILE A 34 0.95 -2.02 -19.92
N THR A 35 1.59 -3.15 -19.62
CA THR A 35 2.68 -3.71 -20.45
C THR A 35 2.22 -3.94 -21.88
N SER A 36 1.02 -4.50 -22.09
CA SER A 36 0.46 -4.70 -23.43
C SER A 36 0.26 -3.38 -24.20
N VAL A 37 -0.08 -2.29 -23.50
CA VAL A 37 -0.18 -0.95 -24.11
C VAL A 37 1.20 -0.39 -24.44
N VAL A 38 2.18 -0.56 -23.55
CA VAL A 38 3.56 -0.13 -23.80
C VAL A 38 4.12 -0.88 -25.02
N ASP A 39 4.00 -2.21 -25.02
CA ASP A 39 4.52 -3.04 -26.10
C ASP A 39 3.75 -2.86 -27.42
N GLY A 40 2.43 -2.67 -27.35
CA GLY A 40 1.57 -2.56 -28.53
C GLY A 40 1.48 -1.15 -29.14
N LEU A 41 1.71 -0.10 -28.37
CA LEU A 41 1.56 1.29 -28.82
C LEU A 41 2.85 2.10 -28.70
N ILE A 42 3.55 2.00 -27.56
CA ILE A 42 4.73 2.83 -27.29
C ILE A 42 5.96 2.29 -28.02
N ASN A 43 6.24 0.99 -27.97
CA ASN A 43 7.42 0.41 -28.64
C ASN A 43 7.38 0.63 -30.17
N PRO A 44 6.26 0.42 -30.90
CA PRO A 44 6.20 0.69 -32.33
C PRO A 44 6.38 2.18 -32.67
N LEU A 45 5.94 3.09 -31.79
CA LEU A 45 6.12 4.53 -31.98
C LEU A 45 7.60 4.92 -31.81
N ILE A 46 8.28 4.31 -30.84
CA ILE A 46 9.74 4.44 -30.66
C ILE A 46 10.47 3.84 -31.87
N ALA A 47 10.05 2.65 -32.32
CA ALA A 47 10.58 1.99 -33.51
C ALA A 47 10.47 2.87 -34.76
N ALA A 48 9.34 3.56 -34.92
CA ALA A 48 9.10 4.44 -36.06
C ALA A 48 10.02 5.67 -36.06
N ILE A 49 10.44 6.16 -34.89
CA ILE A 49 11.28 7.37 -34.75
C ILE A 49 12.77 7.02 -34.79
N PHE A 50 13.16 5.94 -34.11
CA PHE A 50 14.56 5.56 -33.91
C PHE A 50 15.03 4.44 -34.86
N GLY A 51 14.13 3.82 -35.63
CA GLY A 51 14.43 2.77 -36.59
C GLY A 51 14.64 1.37 -35.98
N GLU A 52 14.82 1.28 -34.65
CA GLU A 52 14.90 0.02 -33.90
C GLU A 52 13.76 -0.09 -32.89
N PRO A 53 13.11 -1.27 -32.78
CA PRO A 53 11.95 -1.46 -31.92
C PRO A 53 12.24 -1.40 -30.42
N ASP A 54 13.51 -1.55 -30.02
CA ASP A 54 13.95 -1.53 -28.63
C ASP A 54 15.29 -0.78 -28.52
N LEU A 55 15.59 -0.22 -27.35
CA LEU A 55 16.87 0.44 -27.08
C LEU A 55 18.05 -0.54 -26.95
N THR A 56 17.82 -1.83 -27.24
CA THR A 56 18.76 -2.94 -27.10
C THR A 56 19.98 -2.82 -28.01
N GLY A 57 19.89 -2.07 -29.12
CA GLY A 57 20.99 -1.82 -30.05
C GLY A 57 22.09 -0.89 -29.50
N VAL A 58 21.79 -0.12 -28.44
CA VAL A 58 22.70 0.91 -27.92
C VAL A 58 23.75 0.29 -26.98
N GLY A 59 25.03 0.39 -27.36
CA GLY A 59 26.15 0.06 -26.46
C GLY A 59 26.33 -1.44 -26.17
N ASN A 60 26.09 -2.30 -27.17
CA ASN A 60 26.46 -3.72 -27.10
C ASN A 60 27.98 -3.86 -27.23
N PHE A 61 28.63 -4.35 -26.18
CA PHE A 61 30.06 -4.67 -26.19
C PHE A 61 30.26 -6.15 -25.89
N THR A 62 30.95 -6.85 -26.78
CA THR A 62 31.32 -8.25 -26.58
C THR A 62 32.70 -8.30 -25.95
N ILE A 63 32.80 -8.67 -24.68
CA ILE A 63 34.08 -8.90 -24.00
C ILE A 63 34.18 -10.39 -23.69
N ASN A 64 35.18 -11.07 -24.26
CA ASN A 64 35.50 -12.47 -23.99
C ASN A 64 34.32 -13.45 -24.24
N GLY A 65 33.56 -13.22 -25.33
CA GLY A 65 32.40 -14.05 -25.69
C GLY A 65 31.12 -13.78 -24.88
N ALA A 66 31.18 -12.91 -23.87
CA ALA A 66 30.00 -12.44 -23.14
C ALA A 66 29.47 -11.15 -23.79
N LEU A 67 28.18 -11.18 -24.14
CA LEU A 67 27.47 -10.07 -24.77
C LEU A 67 26.94 -9.15 -23.67
N PHE A 68 27.58 -8.00 -23.45
CA PHE A 68 27.11 -6.98 -22.51
C PHE A 68 26.21 -5.99 -23.24
N SER A 69 24.90 -6.12 -23.03
CA SER A 69 23.88 -5.25 -23.61
C SER A 69 23.44 -4.18 -22.63
N LEU A 70 24.16 -3.05 -22.58
CA LEU A 70 23.72 -1.87 -21.84
C LEU A 70 22.36 -1.35 -22.34
N GLY A 71 22.11 -1.51 -23.64
CA GLY A 71 20.83 -1.19 -24.27
C GLY A 71 19.64 -1.96 -23.67
N LEU A 72 19.84 -3.22 -23.26
CA LEU A 72 18.78 -4.02 -22.65
C LEU A 72 18.40 -3.50 -21.24
N ILE A 73 19.38 -3.03 -20.48
CA ILE A 73 19.13 -2.43 -19.16
C ILE A 73 18.42 -1.09 -19.33
N LEU A 74 18.87 -0.26 -20.28
CA LEU A 74 18.25 1.03 -20.57
C LEU A 74 16.80 0.86 -21.05
N ASP A 75 16.55 -0.11 -21.92
CA ASP A 75 15.23 -0.49 -22.39
C ASP A 75 14.32 -0.93 -21.23
N ALA A 76 14.81 -1.79 -20.34
CA ALA A 76 14.05 -2.22 -19.16
C ALA A 76 13.71 -1.06 -18.22
N VAL A 77 14.65 -0.13 -17.98
CA VAL A 77 14.41 1.07 -17.16
C VAL A 77 13.39 1.99 -17.81
N PHE A 78 13.49 2.19 -19.13
CA PHE A 78 12.53 2.99 -19.88
C PHE A 78 11.12 2.38 -19.83
N LYS A 79 11.00 1.07 -20.08
CA LYS A 79 9.73 0.34 -19.98
C LYS A 79 9.14 0.41 -18.58
N PHE A 80 9.96 0.24 -17.54
CA PHE A 80 9.53 0.42 -16.15
C PHE A 80 8.99 1.82 -15.88
N LEU A 81 9.68 2.86 -16.37
CA LEU A 81 9.25 4.25 -16.21
C LEU A 81 7.92 4.53 -16.93
N CYS A 82 7.74 4.01 -18.15
CA CYS A 82 6.47 4.12 -18.88
C CYS A 82 5.31 3.48 -18.11
N VAL A 83 5.50 2.26 -17.59
CA VAL A 83 4.50 1.57 -16.77
C VAL A 83 4.19 2.35 -15.49
N ALA A 84 5.21 2.85 -14.80
CA ALA A 84 5.04 3.64 -13.58
C ALA A 84 4.27 4.95 -13.83
N ILE A 85 4.56 5.65 -14.92
CA ILE A 85 3.84 6.87 -15.33
C ILE A 85 2.38 6.54 -15.65
N ALA A 86 2.12 5.47 -16.40
CA ALA A 86 0.77 5.04 -16.71
C ALA A 86 -0.01 4.67 -15.44
N LEU A 87 0.58 3.89 -14.53
CA LEU A 87 -0.05 3.54 -13.24
C LEU A 87 -0.36 4.78 -12.41
N TYR A 88 0.60 5.72 -12.33
CA TYR A 88 0.41 6.98 -11.62
C TYR A 88 -0.74 7.81 -12.22
N PHE A 89 -0.77 7.97 -13.54
CA PHE A 89 -1.78 8.80 -14.20
C PHE A 89 -3.19 8.17 -14.20
N PHE A 90 -3.30 6.86 -14.41
CA PHE A 90 -4.60 6.17 -14.52
C PHE A 90 -5.17 5.68 -13.18
N ILE A 91 -4.34 5.41 -12.17
CA ILE A 91 -4.80 4.89 -10.87
C ILE A 91 -4.56 5.92 -9.77
N VAL A 92 -3.32 6.35 -9.57
CA VAL A 92 -2.96 7.18 -8.41
C VAL A 92 -3.57 8.57 -8.50
N LEU A 93 -3.53 9.21 -9.68
CA LEU A 93 -4.04 10.55 -9.90
C LEU A 93 -5.57 10.66 -9.70
N PRO A 94 -6.43 9.81 -10.30
CA PRO A 94 -7.85 9.86 -10.03
C PRO A 94 -8.18 9.46 -8.59
N MET A 95 -7.45 8.50 -8.00
CA MET A 95 -7.65 8.13 -6.59
C MET A 95 -7.29 9.30 -5.66
N ASN A 96 -6.19 10.00 -5.91
CA ASN A 96 -5.76 11.16 -5.15
C ASN A 96 -6.72 12.35 -5.35
N HIS A 97 -7.23 12.55 -6.56
CA HIS A 97 -8.20 13.59 -6.87
C HIS A 97 -9.56 13.32 -6.20
N LEU A 98 -10.05 12.07 -6.25
CA LEU A 98 -11.26 11.66 -5.55
C LEU A 98 -11.09 11.71 -4.02
N ALA A 99 -9.93 11.33 -3.50
CA ALA A 99 -9.60 11.46 -2.08
C ALA A 99 -9.55 12.94 -1.64
N ALA A 100 -9.06 13.84 -2.49
CA ALA A 100 -9.08 15.28 -2.23
C ALA A 100 -10.52 15.84 -2.20
N MET A 101 -11.39 15.38 -3.10
CA MET A 101 -12.81 15.74 -3.11
C MET A 101 -13.57 15.20 -1.88
N ARG A 102 -13.20 13.99 -1.41
CA ARG A 102 -13.74 13.42 -0.17
C ARG A 102 -13.27 14.19 1.06
N LYS A 103 -12.00 14.59 1.13
CA LYS A 103 -11.47 15.43 2.23
C LYS A 103 -12.13 16.82 2.33
N GLN A 104 -12.77 17.31 1.26
CA GLN A 104 -13.53 18.57 1.27
C GLN A 104 -15.01 18.42 1.64
N ASN A 105 -15.61 17.23 1.53
CA ASN A 105 -17.02 16.98 1.86
C ASN A 105 -17.22 15.98 3.02
N VAL A 106 -16.12 15.46 3.57
CA VAL A 106 -16.08 14.54 4.68
C VAL A 106 -15.11 15.16 5.68
N GLU A 107 -15.65 15.98 6.59
CA GLU A 107 -15.12 16.02 7.96
C GLU A 107 -14.91 14.56 8.36
N PRO A 108 -13.69 14.17 8.77
CA PRO A 108 -13.25 12.77 8.79
C PRO A 108 -14.38 11.95 9.36
N GLU A 109 -15.03 11.15 8.51
CA GLU A 109 -16.01 10.19 8.97
C GLU A 109 -15.21 9.42 10.01
N PRO A 110 -15.55 9.53 11.30
CA PRO A 110 -14.80 8.81 12.31
C PRO A 110 -14.94 7.38 11.82
N GLU A 111 -13.83 6.73 11.44
CA GLU A 111 -13.80 5.28 11.39
C GLU A 111 -14.49 4.89 12.68
N ALA A 112 -15.72 4.34 12.58
CA ALA A 112 -16.61 4.21 13.72
C ALA A 112 -15.73 3.64 14.82
N PRO A 113 -15.46 4.42 15.90
CA PRO A 113 -14.27 4.19 16.71
C PRO A 113 -14.24 2.72 17.02
N ALA A 114 -13.14 2.05 16.63
CA ALA A 114 -13.02 0.60 16.82
C ALA A 114 -13.55 0.29 18.23
N GLU A 115 -14.26 -0.83 18.43
CA GLU A 115 -14.93 -1.08 19.71
C GLU A 115 -13.98 -0.83 20.92
N ASP A 116 -12.69 -1.10 20.74
CA ASP A 116 -11.60 -0.74 21.63
C ASP A 116 -11.52 0.76 21.97
N VAL A 117 -11.59 1.67 21.00
CA VAL A 117 -11.60 3.13 21.19
C VAL A 117 -12.86 3.60 21.92
N LEU A 118 -14.03 3.00 21.65
CA LEU A 118 -15.27 3.29 22.39
C LEU A 118 -15.16 2.83 23.85
N VAL A 119 -14.64 1.62 24.07
CA VAL A 119 -14.37 1.09 25.41
C VAL A 119 -13.35 1.96 26.14
N LEU A 120 -12.30 2.43 25.47
CA LEU A 120 -11.32 3.35 26.07
C LEU A 120 -11.91 4.71 26.42
N GLN A 121 -12.87 5.22 25.63
CA GLN A 121 -13.62 6.43 25.97
C GLN A 121 -14.50 6.22 27.20
N GLU A 122 -15.22 5.10 27.27
CA GLU A 122 -16.03 4.74 28.43
C GLU A 122 -15.17 4.57 29.69
N ILE A 123 -14.03 3.88 29.59
CA ILE A 123 -13.07 3.74 30.69
C ILE A 123 -12.54 5.11 31.14
N ARG A 124 -12.19 6.01 30.21
CA ARG A 124 -11.74 7.37 30.55
C ARG A 124 -12.82 8.14 31.30
N ASP A 125 -14.06 8.05 30.83
CA ASP A 125 -15.19 8.78 31.40
C ASP A 125 -15.56 8.21 32.79
N LEU A 126 -15.47 6.89 32.97
CA LEU A 126 -15.62 6.22 34.28
C LEU A 126 -14.49 6.61 35.25
N LEU A 127 -13.24 6.67 34.80
CA LEU A 127 -12.12 7.13 35.63
C LEU A 127 -12.24 8.63 35.99
N ALA A 128 -12.68 9.46 35.05
CA ALA A 128 -12.91 10.88 35.31
C ALA A 128 -14.04 11.11 36.33
N ALA A 129 -15.13 10.33 36.22
CA ALA A 129 -16.22 10.34 37.19
C ALA A 129 -15.76 9.85 38.58
N GLN A 130 -14.87 8.84 38.63
CA GLN A 130 -14.32 8.32 39.88
C GLN A 130 -13.28 9.28 40.51
N ALA A 131 -12.46 9.95 39.69
CA ALA A 131 -11.50 10.96 40.12
C ALA A 131 -12.18 12.26 40.61
N GLY A 132 -13.41 12.53 40.17
CA GLY A 132 -14.26 13.62 40.66
C GLY A 132 -15.10 13.30 41.90
N GLY A 133 -15.04 12.08 42.42
CA GLY A 133 -15.77 11.68 43.62
C GLY A 133 -15.12 12.21 44.92
N PRO A 134 -15.91 12.60 45.95
CA PRO A 134 -15.41 13.12 47.22
C PRO A 134 -14.70 12.02 48.04
N GLY A 135 -13.44 11.77 47.70
CA GLY A 135 -12.57 10.81 48.40
C GLY A 135 -11.08 11.12 48.31
N ALA A 136 -10.64 12.03 47.43
CA ALA A 136 -9.26 12.46 47.35
C ALA A 136 -8.99 13.61 48.35
N ALA A 137 -8.92 13.28 49.64
CA ALA A 137 -8.19 14.14 50.56
C ALA A 137 -6.71 14.13 50.13
N PRO A 138 -6.07 15.29 49.89
CA PRO A 138 -4.64 15.33 49.62
C PRO A 138 -3.94 14.73 50.85
N GLY A 139 -3.22 13.63 50.67
CA GLY A 139 -2.41 13.01 51.71
C GLY A 139 -1.46 14.06 52.27
N ARG A 140 -1.81 14.61 53.43
CA ARG A 140 -0.95 15.51 54.20
C ARG A 140 0.28 14.66 54.59
N PRO A 141 1.52 15.08 54.29
CA PRO A 141 2.69 14.35 54.77
C PRO A 141 2.63 14.33 56.30
N THR A 142 2.48 13.15 56.89
CA THR A 142 2.58 12.99 58.35
C THR A 142 4.05 13.18 58.74
N PRO A 143 4.38 14.12 59.65
CA PRO A 143 5.74 14.25 60.14
C PRO A 143 6.17 12.99 60.89
N PRO A 144 7.47 12.64 60.87
CA PRO A 144 7.98 11.44 61.52
C PRO A 144 7.80 11.54 63.05
N PRO A 145 7.47 10.43 63.75
CA PRO A 145 7.34 10.43 65.19
C PRO A 145 8.71 10.65 65.85
N THR A 146 8.79 11.66 66.72
CA THR A 146 9.88 11.86 67.68
C THR A 146 9.56 11.13 68.99
N VAL A 147 10.46 10.19 69.35
CA VAL A 147 10.63 9.47 70.63
C VAL A 147 9.53 8.49 71.03
#